data_AF-A0A6M1ZWT8-F1
#
_entry.id   AF-A0A6M1ZWT8-F1
#
_cell.length_a   1.000
_cell.length_b   1.000
_cell.length_c   1.000
_cell.angle_alpha   90.00
_cell.angle_beta   90.00
_cell.angle_gamma   90.00
#
_symmetry.space_group_name_H-M   'P 1'
#
loop_
_entity.id
_entity.type
_entity.pdbx_description
1 polymer ?
#
loop_
_entity_poly.entity_id
_entity_poly.type
_entity_poly.pdbx_seq_one_letter_code
_entity_poly.pdbx_strand_id
1 'polypeptide(L)' 'MEIFQWLTEKESFESRNDPIKTQAIIDEIADIFSYLIRLSDILNVDLEKAFWDKFKKNAAKYPINLAKGKSFKYTELQ' A
#
# COMPACT_ATOMS: atom_id res chain seq x y z
N MET A 1 11.71 -1.23 -5.73
CA MET A 1 10.72 -2.21 -6.27
C MET A 1 11.37 -3.22 -7.22
N GLU A 2 12.70 -3.21 -7.35
CA GLU A 2 13.47 -4.11 -8.22
C GLU A 2 13.41 -5.58 -7.75
N ILE A 3 13.28 -5.80 -6.43
CA ILE A 3 13.23 -7.13 -5.80
C ILE A 3 12.12 -8.04 -6.34
N PHE A 4 11.01 -7.45 -6.79
CA PHE A 4 9.86 -8.20 -7.31
C PHE A 4 9.83 -8.22 -8.84
N GLN A 5 10.76 -7.53 -9.50
CA GLN A 5 10.82 -7.57 -10.95
C GLN A 5 11.16 -8.99 -11.40
N TRP A 6 10.46 -9.45 -12.43
CA TRP A 6 10.64 -10.77 -13.03
C TRP A 6 10.23 -11.96 -12.15
N LEU A 7 9.70 -11.72 -10.94
CA LEU A 7 9.12 -12.76 -10.10
C LEU A 7 7.64 -12.98 -10.42
N THR A 8 7.21 -14.24 -10.39
CA THR A 8 5.78 -14.57 -10.33
C THR A 8 5.19 -14.19 -8.97
N GLU A 9 3.86 -14.16 -8.88
CA GLU A 9 3.15 -13.89 -7.61
C GLU A 9 3.58 -14.87 -6.51
N LYS A 10 3.67 -16.16 -6.85
CA LYS A 10 4.10 -17.20 -5.91
C LYS A 10 5.53 -16.96 -5.42
N GLU A 11 6.46 -16.68 -6.33
CA GLU A 11 7.86 -16.42 -5.98
C GLU A 11 8.01 -15.13 -5.15
N SER A 12 7.20 -14.11 -5.43
CA SER A 12 7.15 -12.88 -4.65
C SER A 12 6.69 -13.15 -3.21
N PHE A 13 5.66 -13.99 -3.04
CA PHE A 13 5.19 -14.40 -1.72
C PHE A 13 6.22 -15.24 -0.95
N GLU A 14 6.92 -16.14 -1.64
CA GLU A 14 7.93 -17.01 -1.04
C GLU A 14 9.23 -16.26 -0.70
N SER A 15 9.46 -15.09 -1.31
CA SER A 15 10.65 -14.26 -1.05
C SER A 15 10.80 -13.84 0.42
N ARG A 16 9.71 -13.78 1.18
CA ARG A 16 9.74 -13.50 2.63
C ARG A 16 10.40 -14.61 3.48
N ASN A 17 10.55 -15.80 2.91
CA ASN A 17 11.14 -16.95 3.61
C ASN A 17 12.67 -16.99 3.48
N ASP A 18 13.24 -16.18 2.59
CA ASP A 18 14.69 -16.00 2.44
C ASP A 18 15.14 -14.77 3.24
N PRO A 19 15.98 -14.92 4.27
CA PRO A 19 16.42 -13.81 5.11
C PRO A 19 17.05 -12.64 4.34
N ILE A 20 17.80 -12.94 3.26
CA ILE A 20 18.49 -11.91 2.47
C ILE A 20 17.47 -11.10 1.67
N LYS A 21 16.53 -11.80 1.01
CA LYS A 21 15.45 -11.13 0.27
C LYS A 21 14.54 -10.34 1.21
N THR A 22 14.24 -10.87 2.39
CA THR A 22 13.43 -10.18 3.40
C THR A 22 14.07 -8.88 3.84
N GLN A 23 15.38 -8.85 4.11
CA GLN A 23 16.05 -7.60 4.47
C GLN A 23 15.96 -6.58 3.33
N ALA A 24 16.20 -7.00 2.10
CA ALA A 24 16.10 -6.11 0.95
C ALA A 24 14.66 -5.58 0.76
N ILE A 25 13.63 -6.39 1.03
CA ILE A 25 12.22 -5.93 1.02
C ILE A 25 11.99 -4.86 2.11
N ILE A 26 12.54 -5.06 3.31
CA ILE A 26 12.43 -4.10 4.41
C ILE A 26 13.08 -2.77 4.02
N ASP A 27 14.26 -2.81 3.41
CA ASP A 27 14.99 -1.62 2.98
C ASP A 27 14.19 -0.84 1.92
N GLU A 28 13.60 -1.53 0.94
CA GLU A 28 12.74 -0.91 -0.08
C GLU A 28 11.46 -0.29 0.52
N ILE A 29 10.86 -0.93 1.52
CA ILE A 29 9.72 -0.35 2.26
C ILE A 29 10.17 0.92 3.01
N ALA A 30 11.35 0.90 3.62
CA ALA A 30 11.90 2.04 4.34
C ALA A 30 12.20 3.21 3.39
N ASP A 31 12.70 2.95 2.18
CA ASP A 31 12.92 3.95 1.14
C ASP A 31 11.61 4.59 0.68
N ILE A 32 10.58 3.79 0.40
CA ILE A 32 9.24 4.29 0.05
C ILE A 32 8.69 5.18 1.16
N PHE A 33 8.80 4.73 2.41
CA PHE A 33 8.33 5.50 3.56
C PHE A 33 9.09 6.82 3.72
N SER A 34 10.41 6.79 3.56
CA SER A 34 11.28 7.98 3.62
C SER A 34 10.92 8.98 2.53
N TYR A 35 10.70 8.53 1.30
CA TYR A 35 10.23 9.37 0.21
C TYR A 35 8.84 9.96 0.50
N LEU A 36 7.92 9.19 1.08
CA LEU A 36 6.59 9.67 1.42
C LEU A 36 6.67 10.79 2.48
N ILE A 37 7.41 10.59 3.56
CA ILE A 37 7.62 11.63 4.59
C ILE A 37 8.22 12.88 3.95
N ARG A 38 9.29 12.73 3.16
CA ARG A 38 9.98 13.86 2.54
C ARG A 38 9.07 14.62 1.58
N LEU A 39 8.27 13.91 0.79
CA LEU A 39 7.31 14.52 -0.12
C LEU A 39 6.23 15.28 0.63
N SER A 40 5.72 14.73 1.74
CA SER A 40 4.75 15.40 2.60
C SER A 40 5.30 16.70 3.19
N ASP A 41 6.56 16.69 3.64
CA ASP A 41 7.24 17.88 4.15
C ASP A 41 7.40 18.96 3.06
N ILE A 42 7.94 18.60 1.89
CA ILE A 42 8.11 19.53 0.76
C ILE A 42 6.78 20.16 0.32
N LEU A 43 5.71 19.37 0.28
CA LEU A 43 4.38 19.82 -0.15
C LEU A 43 3.56 20.45 0.98
N ASN A 44 4.11 20.53 2.20
CA ASN A 44 3.43 21.01 3.40
C ASN A 44 2.07 20.28 3.63
N VAL A 45 2.10 18.95 3.47
CA VAL A 45 0.95 18.06 3.69
C VAL A 45 1.08 17.42 5.05
N ASP A 46 0.07 17.61 5.90
CA ASP A 46 -0.13 16.79 7.09
C ASP A 46 -0.54 15.36 6.66
N LEU A 47 0.45 14.46 6.67
CA LEU A 47 0.30 13.09 6.19
C LEU A 47 -0.70 12.28 7.03
N GLU A 48 -0.73 12.49 8.35
CA GLU A 48 -1.65 11.79 9.26
C GLU A 48 -3.10 12.23 8.99
N LYS A 49 -3.34 13.54 8.93
CA LYS A 49 -4.67 14.07 8.61
C LYS A 49 -5.13 13.62 7.22
N ALA A 50 -4.24 13.66 6.23
CA ALA A 50 -4.54 13.22 4.86
C ALA A 50 -4.94 11.74 4.82
N PHE A 51 -4.25 10.88 5.58
CA PHE A 51 -4.58 9.47 5.73
C PHE A 51 -6.01 9.29 6.28
N TRP A 52 -6.32 9.93 7.42
CA TRP A 52 -7.64 9.80 8.04
C TRP A 52 -8.78 10.35 7.16
N ASP A 53 -8.57 11.49 6.51
CA ASP A 53 -9.55 12.08 5.59
C ASP A 53 -9.81 11.16 4.39
N LYS A 54 -8.76 10.53 3.84
CA LYS A 54 -8.87 9.56 2.76
C LYS A 54 -9.54 8.26 3.23
N PHE A 55 -9.20 7.79 4.42
CA PHE A 55 -9.76 6.59 5.03
C PHE A 55 -11.28 6.71 5.21
N LYS A 56 -11.76 7.84 5.76
CA LYS A 56 -13.19 8.14 5.89
C LYS A 56 -13.90 8.16 4.53
N LYS A 57 -13.31 8.82 3.53
CA LYS A 57 -13.84 8.84 2.14
C LYS A 57 -13.92 7.44 1.54
N ASN A 58 -12.92 6.60 1.78
CA ASN A 58 -12.92 5.22 1.30
C ASN A 58 -13.99 4.37 2.01
N ALA A 59 -14.15 4.51 3.33
CA ALA A 59 -15.20 3.82 4.07
C ALA A 59 -16.60 4.16 3.57
N ALA A 60 -16.85 5.44 3.22
CA ALA A 60 -18.10 5.86 2.62
C ALA A 60 -18.30 5.31 1.18
N LYS A 61 -17.22 5.17 0.41
CA LYS A 61 -17.26 4.62 -0.96
C LYS A 61 -17.40 3.11 -1.00
N TYR A 62 -16.92 2.40 0.01
CA TYR A 62 -16.86 0.94 0.07
C TYR A 62 -17.53 0.42 1.34
N PRO A 63 -18.87 0.48 1.41
CA PRO A 63 -19.59 -0.03 2.56
C PRO A 63 -19.38 -1.55 2.70
N ILE A 64 -19.14 -2.01 3.94
CA ILE A 64 -18.69 -3.39 4.25
C ILE A 64 -19.65 -4.45 3.72
N ASN A 65 -20.96 -4.19 3.77
CA ASN A 65 -21.99 -5.10 3.27
C ASN A 65 -21.91 -5.34 1.76
N LEU A 66 -21.32 -4.42 0.99
CA LEU A 66 -21.22 -4.52 -0.47
C LEU A 66 -19.81 -4.88 -0.95
N ALA A 67 -18.77 -4.42 -0.24
CA ALA A 67 -17.39 -4.48 -0.70
C ALA A 67 -16.52 -5.57 -0.04
N LYS A 68 -16.96 -6.21 1.06
CA LYS A 68 -16.13 -7.20 1.76
C LYS A 68 -15.81 -8.40 0.86
N GLY A 69 -14.52 -8.65 0.63
CA GLY A 69 -14.02 -9.75 -0.20
C GLY A 69 -14.13 -9.54 -1.71
N LYS A 70 -14.48 -8.32 -2.16
CA LYS A 70 -14.65 -7.98 -3.58
C LYS A 70 -13.76 -6.78 -3.93
N SER A 71 -13.02 -6.84 -5.04
CA SER A 71 -12.18 -5.72 -5.53
C SER A 71 -12.91 -4.75 -6.47
N PHE A 72 -14.24 -4.83 -6.53
CA PHE A 72 -15.07 -3.96 -7.36
C PHE A 72 -14.83 -2.50 -7.05
N LYS A 73 -14.87 -1.64 -8.07
CA LYS A 73 -14.94 -0.19 -7.84
C LYS A 73 -16.27 0.16 -7.18
N TYR A 74 -16.31 1.28 -6.46
CA TYR A 74 -17.54 1.76 -5.82
C TYR A 74 -18.70 1.97 -6.82
N THR A 75 -18.41 2.15 -8.11
CA THR A 75 -19.39 2.25 -9.20
C THR A 75 -20.04 0.92 -9.58
N GLU A 76 -19.52 -0.19 -9.06
CA GLU A 76 -19.92 -1.58 -9.37
C GLU A 76 -20.51 -2.28 -8.13
N LEU A 77 -20.66 -1.55 -7.01
CA LEU A 77 -21.30 -2.04 -5.79
C LEU A 77 -22.82 -1.84 -5.93
N GLN A 78 -23.58 -2.94 -6.05
CA GLN A 78 -25.06 -2.97 -6.01
C GLN A 78 -25.57 -3.18 -4.60
#